data_AF-A0A968XJI4-F1
#
_entry.id   AF-A0A968XJI4-F1
#
_cell.length_a   1.000
_cell.length_b   1.000
_cell.length_c   1.000
_cell.angle_alpha   90.00
_cell.angle_beta   90.00
_cell.angle_gamma   90.00
#
_symmetry.space_group_name_H-M   'P 1'
#
loop_
_entity.id
_entity.type
_entity.pdbx_description
1 polymer ?
#
loop_
_entity_poly.entity_id
_entity_poly.type
_entity_poly.pdbx_seq_one_letter_code
_entity_poly.pdbx_strand_id
1 'polypeptide(L)'
;MSGMQFSLFDIDRSATFEDQITVTGTFNGASVLPTLTNGPSNTVSGNVATGSAGAADNAATGTLTVTFTSPVDSVTIRYGSGPGAPANPSTQSMALHDITMCLPTTNLTMSKTSSVISDSISAANPKAIPNAIVRYCILVTNSGSGTATNVVATDNVPGNLSFISGSMRSGTSCANAATVEDDNNSGTDESDPIGMSQSGITVTGRTNSMSPNGTIALVFNARVN
;
A
#
# COMPACT_ATOMS: atom_id res chain seq x y z
N MET A 1 -7.91 9.23 0.15
CA MET A 1 -7.37 9.80 1.40
C MET A 1 -6.19 8.94 1.80
N SER A 2 -5.04 9.49 2.15
CA SER A 2 -3.98 8.73 2.82
C SER A 2 -4.01 9.16 4.28
N GLY A 3 -3.96 8.21 5.22
CA GLY A 3 -3.85 8.50 6.66
C GLY A 3 -5.13 8.31 7.48
N MET A 4 -5.25 9.09 8.57
CA MET A 4 -6.26 8.93 9.63
C MET A 4 -6.77 10.29 10.08
N GLN A 5 -8.06 10.39 10.41
CA GLN A 5 -8.65 11.55 11.07
C GLN A 5 -9.58 11.11 12.19
N PHE A 6 -9.63 11.88 13.27
CA PHE A 6 -10.61 11.73 14.35
C PHE A 6 -10.83 13.06 15.06
N SER A 7 -11.87 13.12 15.89
CA SER A 7 -12.21 14.30 16.68
C SER A 7 -12.08 14.03 18.16
N LEU A 8 -11.57 15.00 18.90
CA LEU A 8 -11.65 15.05 20.36
C LEU A 8 -12.65 16.14 20.75
N PHE A 9 -13.59 15.81 21.61
CA PHE A 9 -14.59 16.75 22.10
C PHE A 9 -14.29 17.19 23.52
N ASP A 10 -14.87 18.33 23.86
CA ASP A 10 -14.79 18.93 25.20
C ASP A 10 -13.34 19.31 25.59
N ILE A 11 -12.60 19.90 24.65
CA ILE A 11 -11.29 20.50 24.93
C ILE A 11 -11.50 21.98 25.22
N ASP A 12 -11.57 22.32 26.50
CA ASP A 12 -11.99 23.64 26.95
C ASP A 12 -11.31 24.05 28.28
N ARG A 13 -11.78 25.13 28.90
CA ARG A 13 -11.29 25.57 30.21
C ARG A 13 -12.32 26.35 31.00
N SER A 14 -12.10 26.38 32.31
CA SER A 14 -12.81 27.24 33.24
C SER A 14 -11.85 27.92 34.23
N ALA A 15 -12.37 28.41 35.36
CA ALA A 15 -11.56 28.90 36.46
C ALA A 15 -10.94 27.76 37.30
N THR A 16 -11.49 26.54 37.23
CA THR A 16 -11.07 25.40 38.07
C THR A 16 -10.31 24.33 37.31
N PHE A 17 -10.22 24.43 35.98
CA PHE A 17 -9.51 23.48 35.14
C PHE A 17 -9.13 24.10 33.79
N GLU A 18 -8.18 23.48 33.10
CA GLU A 18 -7.83 23.77 31.71
C GLU A 18 -7.36 22.46 31.07
N ASP A 19 -7.95 22.08 29.94
CA ASP A 19 -7.57 20.88 29.23
C ASP A 19 -6.31 21.09 28.41
N GLN A 20 -5.46 20.07 28.37
CA GLN A 20 -4.37 19.98 27.42
C GLN A 20 -4.24 18.58 26.84
N ILE A 21 -4.13 18.55 25.51
CA ILE A 21 -3.92 17.35 24.73
C ILE A 21 -2.57 17.45 24.02
N THR A 22 -1.79 16.38 24.06
CA THR A 22 -0.68 16.16 23.12
C THR A 22 -0.97 14.93 22.29
N VAL A 23 -0.86 15.03 20.96
CA VAL A 23 -1.06 13.88 20.07
C VAL A 23 0.22 13.56 19.31
N THR A 24 0.62 12.31 19.28
CA THR A 24 1.73 11.82 18.45
C THR A 24 1.31 10.55 17.72
N GLY A 25 1.91 10.29 16.56
CA GLY A 25 1.77 9.03 15.85
C GLY A 25 3.12 8.39 15.57
N THR A 26 3.12 7.12 15.23
CA THR A 26 4.30 6.43 14.67
C THR A 26 3.96 5.70 13.39
N PHE A 27 4.97 5.44 12.58
CA PHE A 27 4.91 4.53 11.43
C PHE A 27 6.26 3.84 11.25
N ASN A 28 6.29 2.51 11.34
CA ASN A 28 7.52 1.70 11.29
C ASN A 28 8.60 2.20 12.27
N GLY A 29 8.17 2.62 13.47
CA GLY A 29 9.06 3.17 14.51
C GLY A 29 9.50 4.62 14.30
N ALA A 30 9.21 5.24 13.15
CA ALA A 30 9.44 6.67 12.92
C ALA A 30 8.28 7.50 13.48
N SER A 31 8.58 8.68 14.04
CA SER A 31 7.56 9.61 14.55
C SER A 31 6.82 10.29 13.40
N VAL A 32 5.49 10.34 13.49
CA VAL A 32 4.59 11.05 12.58
C VAL A 32 3.80 12.06 13.39
N LEU A 33 3.91 13.35 13.05
CA LEU A 33 3.16 14.39 13.74
C LEU A 33 1.80 14.64 13.05
N PRO A 34 0.72 14.78 13.83
CA PRO A 34 -0.57 15.19 13.27
C PRO A 34 -0.58 16.69 12.97
N THR A 35 -1.49 17.09 12.09
CA THR A 35 -2.01 18.45 12.06
C THR A 35 -3.23 18.51 12.98
N LEU A 36 -3.19 19.41 13.95
CA LEU A 36 -4.33 19.70 14.82
C LEU A 36 -5.09 20.93 14.31
N THR A 37 -6.41 20.85 14.24
CA THR A 37 -7.27 21.97 13.86
C THR A 37 -8.15 22.32 15.05
N ASN A 38 -8.00 23.54 15.56
CA ASN A 38 -8.66 23.99 16.76
C ASN A 38 -10.13 24.38 16.52
N GLY A 39 -10.94 24.17 17.54
CA GLY A 39 -12.25 24.80 17.69
C GLY A 39 -12.14 26.19 18.35
N PRO A 40 -13.24 26.95 18.43
CA PRO A 40 -13.29 28.25 19.10
C PRO A 40 -12.83 28.26 20.57
N SER A 41 -13.00 27.15 21.30
CA SER A 41 -12.69 27.06 22.73
C SER A 41 -11.31 26.45 23.02
N ASN A 42 -10.48 26.24 21.99
CA ASN A 42 -9.11 25.76 22.17
C ASN A 42 -8.12 26.42 21.21
N THR A 43 -6.83 26.28 21.52
CA THR A 43 -5.71 26.78 20.71
C THR A 43 -4.74 25.64 20.44
N VAL A 44 -4.01 25.73 19.32
CA VAL A 44 -3.05 24.70 18.89
C VAL A 44 -1.66 25.30 18.76
N SER A 45 -0.66 24.58 19.27
CA SER A 45 0.77 24.84 19.05
C SER A 45 1.46 23.52 18.72
N GLY A 46 1.83 23.34 17.44
CA GLY A 46 2.35 22.07 16.94
C GLY A 46 1.35 20.94 17.13
N ASN A 47 1.74 19.91 17.88
CA ASN A 47 0.93 18.75 18.19
C ASN A 47 0.27 18.80 19.58
N VAL A 48 0.21 19.99 20.18
CA VAL A 48 -0.42 20.25 21.47
C VAL A 48 -1.63 21.15 21.26
N ALA A 49 -2.76 20.80 21.86
CA ALA A 49 -3.95 21.66 21.97
C ALA A 49 -4.21 22.00 23.43
N THR A 50 -4.61 23.24 23.71
CA THR A 50 -4.93 23.71 25.07
C THR A 50 -6.26 24.47 25.04
N GLY A 51 -7.13 24.21 26.02
CA GLY A 51 -8.37 24.94 26.21
C GLY A 51 -8.14 26.43 26.38
N SER A 52 -8.96 27.26 25.73
CA SER A 52 -8.85 28.72 25.70
C SER A 52 -10.13 29.45 26.12
N ALA A 53 -11.28 28.78 26.04
CA ALA A 53 -12.55 29.26 26.55
C ALA A 53 -13.39 28.07 27.04
N GLY A 54 -14.53 28.33 27.69
CA GLY A 54 -15.47 27.28 28.04
C GLY A 54 -16.21 26.74 26.80
N ALA A 55 -16.60 25.48 26.85
CA ALA A 55 -17.52 24.81 25.95
C ALA A 55 -18.62 24.15 26.79
N ALA A 56 -19.83 24.03 26.25
CA ALA A 56 -20.83 23.17 26.86
C ALA A 56 -20.57 21.72 26.43
N ASP A 57 -21.00 20.75 27.25
CA ASP A 57 -20.76 19.31 27.05
C ASP A 57 -21.16 18.79 25.65
N ASN A 58 -22.12 19.45 24.99
CA ASN A 58 -22.62 19.10 23.66
C ASN A 58 -22.25 20.11 22.56
N ALA A 59 -21.40 21.09 22.87
CA ALA A 59 -21.04 22.15 21.95
C ALA A 59 -19.81 21.76 21.12
N ALA A 60 -19.93 21.92 19.80
CA ALA A 60 -18.81 21.74 18.87
C ALA A 60 -17.68 22.78 19.06
N THR A 61 -17.86 23.77 19.94
CA THR A 61 -16.85 24.81 20.19
C THR A 61 -15.60 24.26 20.87
N GLY A 62 -15.74 23.20 21.67
CA GLY A 62 -14.63 22.46 22.30
C GLY A 62 -14.03 21.37 21.42
N THR A 63 -14.47 21.22 20.17
CA THR A 63 -13.96 20.18 19.28
C THR A 63 -12.55 20.49 18.78
N LEU A 64 -11.68 19.49 18.84
CA LEU A 64 -10.35 19.47 18.22
C LEU A 64 -10.33 18.37 17.16
N THR A 65 -10.02 18.72 15.91
CA THR A 65 -9.84 17.72 14.86
C THR A 65 -8.36 17.35 14.73
N VAL A 66 -8.07 16.05 14.76
CA VAL A 66 -6.73 15.49 14.58
C VAL A 66 -6.65 14.87 13.20
N THR A 67 -5.67 15.29 12.39
CA THR A 67 -5.46 14.76 11.04
C THR A 67 -4.01 14.28 10.85
N PHE A 68 -3.86 13.01 10.48
CA PHE A 68 -2.62 12.44 9.96
C PHE A 68 -2.75 12.31 8.44
N THR A 69 -1.90 13.02 7.69
CA THR A 69 -1.83 12.94 6.21
C THR A 69 -0.86 11.88 5.72
N SER A 70 0.02 11.42 6.62
CA SER A 70 0.91 10.28 6.41
C SER A 70 0.35 9.03 7.09
N PRO A 71 0.71 7.82 6.62
CA PRO A 71 0.34 6.58 7.31
C PRO A 71 0.82 6.59 8.76
N VAL A 72 0.02 5.97 9.64
CA VAL A 72 0.35 5.71 11.04
C VAL A 72 -0.01 4.26 11.38
N ASP A 73 0.81 3.61 12.20
CA ASP A 73 0.54 2.28 12.78
C ASP A 73 0.12 2.37 14.26
N SER A 74 0.44 3.47 14.94
CA SER A 74 0.05 3.77 16.32
C SER A 74 -0.18 5.26 16.51
N VAL A 75 -1.14 5.61 17.35
CA VAL A 75 -1.44 6.98 17.78
C VAL A 75 -1.49 7.02 19.30
N THR A 76 -0.73 7.94 19.90
CA THR A 76 -0.74 8.22 21.33
C THR A 76 -1.40 9.57 21.57
N ILE A 77 -2.41 9.56 22.44
CA ILE A 77 -3.09 10.76 22.92
C ILE A 77 -2.76 10.88 24.41
N ARG A 78 -2.09 11.97 24.79
CA ARG A 78 -1.84 12.31 26.19
C ARG A 78 -2.76 13.44 26.60
N TYR A 79 -3.70 13.13 27.48
CA TYR A 79 -4.62 14.08 28.09
C TYR A 79 -4.17 14.43 29.51
N GLY A 80 -4.31 15.70 29.87
CA GLY A 80 -4.02 16.20 31.21
C GLY A 80 -4.33 17.68 31.33
N SER A 81 -3.83 18.31 32.38
CA SER A 81 -4.10 19.71 32.65
C SER A 81 -3.13 20.65 31.95
N GLY A 82 -3.66 21.74 31.41
CA GLY A 82 -2.89 22.81 30.79
C GLY A 82 -2.17 23.72 31.80
N PRO A 83 -1.27 24.59 31.31
CA PRO A 83 -0.46 25.48 32.15
C PRO A 83 -1.27 26.51 32.95
N GLY A 84 -2.51 26.80 32.56
CA GLY A 84 -3.45 27.68 33.24
C GLY A 84 -4.31 27.01 34.31
N ALA A 85 -4.20 25.68 34.49
CA ALA A 85 -4.95 24.97 35.52
C ALA A 85 -4.42 25.27 36.94
N PRO A 86 -5.28 25.29 37.98
CA PRO A 86 -4.83 25.41 39.37
C PRO A 86 -4.10 24.12 39.83
N ALA A 87 -3.40 24.19 40.96
CA ALA A 87 -2.61 23.06 41.49
C ALA A 87 -3.44 21.78 41.74
N ASN A 88 -4.73 21.93 42.05
CA ASN A 88 -5.68 20.83 42.20
C ASN A 88 -6.89 21.13 41.28
N PRO A 89 -6.82 20.76 40.00
CA PRO A 89 -7.90 21.01 39.08
C PRO A 89 -9.13 20.18 39.43
N SER A 90 -10.32 20.71 39.10
CA SER A 90 -11.55 19.92 39.16
C SER A 90 -11.55 18.79 38.12
N THR A 91 -12.58 17.94 38.14
CA THR A 91 -12.78 16.91 37.12
C THR A 91 -12.71 17.50 35.72
N GLN A 92 -11.99 16.81 34.85
CA GLN A 92 -11.84 17.11 33.43
C GLN A 92 -12.25 15.86 32.65
N SER A 93 -12.87 16.04 31.49
CA SER A 93 -13.26 14.93 30.62
C SER A 93 -13.07 15.29 29.16
N MET A 94 -12.82 14.28 28.35
CA MET A 94 -12.81 14.41 26.89
C MET A 94 -13.44 13.16 26.27
N ALA A 95 -13.99 13.31 25.08
CA ALA A 95 -14.49 12.18 24.28
C ALA A 95 -13.73 12.07 22.96
N LEU A 96 -13.47 10.83 22.52
CA LEU A 96 -12.91 10.51 21.21
C LEU A 96 -14.03 10.07 20.28
N HIS A 97 -14.11 10.65 19.08
CA HIS A 97 -15.14 10.34 18.10
C HIS A 97 -14.63 10.33 16.65
N ASP A 98 -15.46 9.84 15.74
CA ASP A 98 -15.28 9.94 14.28
C ASP A 98 -13.95 9.40 13.75
N ILE A 99 -13.46 8.29 14.31
CA ILE A 99 -12.21 7.68 13.84
C ILE A 99 -12.41 7.14 12.42
N THR A 100 -11.82 7.85 11.46
CA THR A 100 -11.82 7.51 10.05
C THR A 100 -10.40 7.18 9.63
N MET A 101 -10.20 5.98 9.10
CA MET A 101 -8.91 5.50 8.62
C MET A 101 -9.01 5.18 7.13
N CYS A 102 -7.99 5.56 6.35
CA CYS A 102 -7.81 4.94 5.05
C CYS A 102 -6.86 3.75 5.18
N LEU A 103 -7.44 2.56 5.31
CA LEU A 103 -6.66 1.33 5.36
C LEU A 103 -6.10 1.04 3.96
N PRO A 104 -4.78 0.82 3.84
CA PRO A 104 -4.20 0.43 2.57
C PRO A 104 -4.79 -0.92 2.11
N THR A 105 -5.31 -0.98 0.88
CA THR A 105 -5.84 -2.21 0.29
C THR A 105 -5.05 -2.59 -0.94
N THR A 106 -4.88 -3.88 -1.18
CA THR A 106 -4.23 -4.41 -2.37
C THR A 106 -5.26 -4.60 -3.48
N ASN A 107 -4.92 -4.23 -4.71
CA ASN A 107 -5.74 -4.52 -5.88
C ASN A 107 -4.81 -4.97 -7.00
N LEU A 108 -4.85 -6.25 -7.34
CA LEU A 108 -4.00 -6.82 -8.39
C LEU A 108 -4.79 -6.89 -9.69
N THR A 109 -4.24 -6.28 -10.73
CA THR A 109 -4.73 -6.43 -12.10
C THR A 109 -3.70 -7.19 -12.92
N MET A 110 -4.18 -7.92 -13.91
CA MET A 110 -3.33 -8.74 -14.77
C MET A 110 -3.73 -8.52 -16.23
N SER A 111 -2.73 -8.43 -17.10
CA SER A 111 -2.91 -8.44 -18.54
C SER A 111 -1.98 -9.46 -19.16
N LYS A 112 -2.44 -10.12 -20.22
CA LYS A 112 -1.63 -11.07 -20.98
C LYS A 112 -1.62 -10.65 -22.44
N THR A 113 -0.42 -10.59 -23.00
CA THR A 113 -0.18 -10.23 -24.41
C THR A 113 0.71 -11.29 -25.05
N SER A 114 0.66 -11.37 -26.38
CA SER A 114 1.47 -12.31 -27.16
C SER A 114 1.91 -11.70 -28.48
N SER A 115 3.10 -12.04 -28.94
CA SER A 115 3.61 -11.71 -30.26
C SER A 115 4.34 -12.89 -30.88
N VAL A 116 4.20 -13.08 -32.20
CA VAL A 116 5.00 -14.07 -32.92
C VAL A 116 6.38 -13.45 -33.17
N ILE A 117 7.44 -14.10 -32.69
CA ILE A 117 8.82 -13.59 -32.81
C ILE A 117 9.64 -14.29 -33.90
N SER A 118 9.19 -15.46 -34.36
CA SER A 118 9.80 -16.18 -35.48
C SER A 118 8.83 -17.22 -36.03
N ASP A 119 8.74 -17.36 -37.35
CA ASP A 119 8.05 -18.46 -38.02
C ASP A 119 8.95 -19.21 -39.02
N SER A 120 10.25 -18.86 -39.05
CA SER A 120 11.24 -19.34 -40.02
C SER A 120 10.90 -19.10 -41.51
N ILE A 121 9.86 -18.31 -41.82
CA ILE A 121 9.43 -17.98 -43.19
C ILE A 121 9.60 -16.49 -43.46
N SER A 122 9.11 -15.63 -42.56
CA SER A 122 9.16 -14.17 -42.68
C SER A 122 9.73 -13.53 -41.43
N ALA A 123 10.91 -12.91 -41.57
CA ALA A 123 11.49 -12.09 -40.50
C ALA A 123 10.69 -10.80 -40.25
N ALA A 124 10.01 -10.26 -41.28
CA ALA A 124 9.31 -8.98 -41.20
C ALA A 124 7.85 -9.10 -40.72
N ASN A 125 7.20 -10.24 -40.96
CA ASN A 125 5.80 -10.46 -40.62
C ASN A 125 5.54 -11.93 -40.25
N PRO A 126 6.15 -12.43 -39.16
CA PRO A 126 6.04 -13.82 -38.77
C PRO A 126 4.59 -14.17 -38.42
N LYS A 127 4.15 -15.37 -38.81
CA LYS A 127 2.80 -15.88 -38.59
C LYS A 127 2.78 -17.00 -37.55
N ALA A 128 1.66 -17.14 -36.83
CA ALA A 128 1.46 -18.21 -35.87
C ALA A 128 1.11 -19.54 -36.57
N ILE A 129 2.04 -20.05 -37.38
CA ILE A 129 1.97 -21.33 -38.09
C ILE A 129 2.71 -22.41 -37.28
N PRO A 130 2.51 -23.71 -37.58
CA PRO A 130 3.27 -24.78 -36.93
C PRO A 130 4.78 -24.50 -36.94
N ASN A 131 5.42 -24.72 -35.80
CA ASN A 131 6.81 -24.41 -35.49
C ASN A 131 7.17 -22.93 -35.25
N ALA A 132 6.22 -22.00 -35.38
CA ALA A 132 6.47 -20.62 -34.99
C ALA A 132 6.70 -20.47 -33.49
N ILE A 133 7.52 -19.50 -33.10
CA ILE A 133 7.79 -19.12 -31.72
C ILE A 133 6.94 -17.90 -31.38
N VAL A 134 6.09 -18.05 -30.37
CA VAL A 134 5.27 -16.99 -29.79
C VAL A 134 5.86 -16.59 -28.45
N ARG A 135 6.11 -15.30 -28.26
CA ARG A 135 6.44 -14.73 -26.96
C ARG A 135 5.17 -14.31 -26.26
N TYR A 136 5.00 -14.75 -25.02
CA TYR A 136 3.96 -14.30 -24.12
C TYR A 136 4.54 -13.33 -23.10
N CYS A 137 3.73 -12.36 -22.68
CA CYS A 137 4.01 -11.55 -21.51
C CYS A 137 2.75 -11.46 -20.65
N ILE A 138 2.90 -11.77 -19.37
CA ILE A 138 1.91 -11.52 -18.32
C ILE A 138 2.42 -10.34 -17.49
N LEU A 139 1.69 -9.23 -17.51
CA LEU A 139 1.97 -8.07 -16.69
C LEU A 139 0.99 -8.06 -15.52
N VAL A 140 1.50 -8.11 -14.31
CA VAL A 140 0.74 -7.97 -13.06
C VAL A 140 1.05 -6.60 -12.46
N THR A 141 0.01 -5.89 -12.05
CA THR A 141 0.11 -4.54 -11.49
C THR A 141 -0.66 -4.49 -10.17
N ASN A 142 -0.05 -3.92 -9.14
CA ASN A 142 -0.76 -3.56 -7.92
C ASN A 142 -1.31 -2.13 -8.04
N SER A 143 -2.58 -1.99 -8.42
CA SER A 143 -3.30 -0.71 -8.48
C SER A 143 -3.90 -0.30 -7.12
N GLY A 144 -3.69 -1.10 -6.08
CA GLY A 144 -4.11 -0.80 -4.72
C GLY A 144 -3.19 0.19 -4.00
N SER A 145 -3.66 0.71 -2.87
CA SER A 145 -2.90 1.58 -1.97
C SER A 145 -2.03 0.84 -0.95
N GLY A 146 -2.21 -0.48 -0.82
CA GLY A 146 -1.42 -1.34 0.06
C GLY A 146 -0.41 -2.21 -0.68
N THR A 147 0.66 -2.59 0.01
CA THR A 147 1.65 -3.55 -0.48
C THR A 147 1.05 -4.96 -0.51
N ALA A 148 1.04 -5.59 -1.67
CA ALA A 148 0.66 -6.99 -1.81
C ALA A 148 1.82 -7.88 -1.38
N THR A 149 1.54 -8.95 -0.65
CA THR A 149 2.55 -9.93 -0.21
C THR A 149 2.24 -11.29 -0.80
N ASN A 150 3.27 -12.11 -1.01
CA ASN A 150 3.15 -13.47 -1.57
C ASN A 150 2.32 -13.50 -2.87
N VAL A 151 2.64 -12.61 -3.81
CA VAL A 151 1.92 -12.54 -5.09
C VAL A 151 2.35 -13.70 -5.96
N VAL A 152 1.36 -14.47 -6.43
CA VAL A 152 1.55 -15.62 -7.32
C VAL A 152 0.67 -15.44 -8.55
N ALA A 153 1.27 -15.54 -9.74
CA ALA A 153 0.57 -15.53 -11.01
C ALA A 153 0.81 -16.84 -11.75
N THR A 154 -0.25 -17.51 -12.18
CA THR A 154 -0.17 -18.80 -12.87
C THR A 154 -0.84 -18.73 -14.23
N ASP A 155 -0.26 -19.44 -15.20
CA ASP A 155 -0.75 -19.50 -16.56
C ASP A 155 -0.54 -20.88 -17.17
N ASN A 156 -1.61 -21.45 -17.73
CA ASN A 156 -1.54 -22.76 -18.37
C ASN A 156 -1.29 -22.59 -19.87
N VAL A 157 -0.20 -23.18 -20.36
CA VAL A 157 0.12 -23.26 -21.78
C VAL A 157 -0.87 -24.22 -22.46
N PRO A 158 -1.70 -23.76 -23.40
CA PRO A 158 -2.65 -24.60 -24.12
C PRO A 158 -1.97 -25.72 -24.92
N GLY A 159 -2.66 -26.84 -25.15
CA GLY A 159 -2.08 -28.03 -25.79
C GLY A 159 -1.69 -27.89 -27.27
N ASN A 160 -2.11 -26.81 -27.94
CA ASN A 160 -1.62 -26.47 -29.29
C ASN A 160 -0.28 -25.70 -29.27
N LEU A 161 0.30 -25.50 -28.08
CA LEU A 161 1.59 -24.87 -27.87
C LEU A 161 2.48 -25.77 -27.00
N SER A 162 3.79 -25.67 -27.19
CA SER A 162 4.80 -26.30 -26.34
C SER A 162 5.69 -25.21 -25.71
N PHE A 163 5.78 -25.17 -24.38
CA PHE A 163 6.69 -24.26 -23.68
C PHE A 163 8.14 -24.48 -24.14
N ILE A 164 8.90 -23.40 -24.30
CA ILE A 164 10.33 -23.45 -24.62
C ILE A 164 11.12 -23.26 -23.32
N SER A 165 11.82 -24.29 -22.86
CA SER A 165 12.66 -24.19 -21.66
C SER A 165 13.87 -23.27 -21.87
N GLY A 166 14.30 -22.60 -20.80
CA GLY A 166 15.31 -21.55 -20.77
C GLY A 166 14.84 -20.23 -21.37
N SER A 167 13.53 -20.09 -21.64
CA SER A 167 12.98 -18.89 -22.28
C SER A 167 12.40 -17.87 -21.30
N MET A 168 12.25 -18.24 -20.03
CA MET A 168 11.61 -17.38 -19.05
C MET A 168 12.47 -16.17 -18.69
N ARG A 169 11.81 -15.03 -18.59
CA ARG A 169 12.40 -13.76 -18.19
C ARG A 169 11.44 -12.97 -17.33
N SER A 170 11.96 -12.34 -16.30
CA SER A 170 11.20 -11.42 -15.45
C SER A 170 11.68 -9.97 -15.58
N GLY A 171 10.86 -9.04 -15.09
CA GLY A 171 11.18 -7.62 -15.00
C GLY A 171 9.98 -6.80 -14.56
N THR A 172 10.02 -5.48 -14.75
CA THR A 172 8.92 -4.58 -14.37
C THR A 172 7.99 -4.22 -15.53
N SER A 173 8.34 -4.56 -16.76
CA SER A 173 7.52 -4.35 -17.95
C SER A 173 7.80 -5.39 -19.04
N CYS A 174 6.83 -5.65 -19.91
CA CYS A 174 7.00 -6.60 -21.02
C CYS A 174 8.14 -6.24 -21.99
N ALA A 175 8.47 -4.95 -22.10
CA ALA A 175 9.52 -4.48 -23.00
C ALA A 175 10.92 -4.70 -22.42
N ASN A 176 11.05 -4.67 -21.09
CA ASN A 176 12.34 -4.67 -20.38
C ASN A 176 12.52 -5.89 -19.47
N ALA A 177 11.71 -6.94 -19.65
CA ALA A 177 11.89 -8.20 -18.94
C ALA A 177 13.18 -8.89 -19.44
N ALA A 178 14.27 -8.68 -18.70
CA ALA A 178 15.61 -9.07 -19.09
C ALA A 178 16.28 -10.02 -18.10
N THR A 179 15.82 -10.05 -16.84
CA THR A 179 16.27 -11.01 -15.83
C THR A 179 15.97 -12.40 -16.35
N VAL A 180 16.98 -13.26 -16.36
CA VAL A 180 16.83 -14.65 -16.81
C VAL A 180 16.40 -15.47 -15.61
N GLU A 181 15.42 -16.33 -15.84
CA GLU A 181 14.88 -17.26 -14.84
C GLU A 181 15.33 -18.68 -15.19
N ASP A 182 15.49 -19.54 -14.20
CA ASP A 182 16.05 -20.88 -14.38
C ASP A 182 15.02 -22.01 -14.61
N ASP A 183 13.75 -21.62 -14.78
CA ASP A 183 12.57 -22.45 -14.96
C ASP A 183 12.13 -23.34 -13.80
N ASN A 184 12.80 -23.30 -12.66
CA ASN A 184 12.43 -24.13 -11.51
C ASN A 184 11.89 -23.30 -10.33
N ASN A 185 11.66 -23.97 -9.18
CA ASN A 185 11.10 -23.35 -7.98
C ASN A 185 12.01 -23.63 -6.77
N SER A 186 13.31 -23.61 -6.98
CA SER A 186 14.35 -23.89 -6.01
C SER A 186 15.64 -23.14 -6.33
N GLY A 187 16.02 -22.21 -5.47
CA GLY A 187 17.22 -21.43 -5.73
C GLY A 187 17.20 -20.07 -5.04
N THR A 188 18.09 -19.20 -5.50
CA THR A 188 18.19 -17.82 -5.02
C THR A 188 17.35 -16.86 -5.84
N ASP A 189 17.07 -17.18 -7.10
CA ASP A 189 16.27 -16.39 -8.05
C ASP A 189 14.77 -16.40 -7.71
N GLU A 190 14.28 -17.35 -6.91
CA GLU A 190 12.92 -17.29 -6.33
C GLU A 190 12.80 -16.31 -5.16
N SER A 191 13.94 -15.82 -4.69
CA SER A 191 14.05 -14.81 -3.63
C SER A 191 14.64 -13.49 -4.09
N ASP A 192 15.20 -13.44 -5.31
CA ASP A 192 15.34 -12.20 -6.05
C ASP A 192 13.92 -11.70 -6.43
N PRO A 193 13.72 -10.41 -6.74
CA PRO A 193 12.41 -9.80 -6.60
C PRO A 193 11.27 -10.51 -7.37
N ILE A 194 11.56 -11.33 -8.39
CA ILE A 194 10.58 -12.14 -9.11
C ILE A 194 11.20 -13.51 -9.45
N GLY A 195 10.58 -14.60 -9.04
CA GLY A 195 10.96 -15.95 -9.48
C GLY A 195 9.97 -16.54 -10.49
N MET A 196 10.44 -17.29 -11.49
CA MET A 196 9.59 -18.01 -12.45
C MET A 196 9.89 -19.50 -12.55
N SER A 197 8.84 -20.31 -12.45
CA SER A 197 8.93 -21.77 -12.51
C SER A 197 7.96 -22.36 -13.54
N GLN A 198 8.31 -23.49 -14.13
CA GLN A 198 7.44 -24.26 -15.01
C GLN A 198 7.22 -25.68 -14.46
N SER A 199 5.96 -26.12 -14.39
CA SER A 199 5.60 -27.47 -13.99
C SER A 199 4.44 -28.00 -14.84
N GLY A 200 4.69 -29.07 -15.60
CA GLY A 200 3.69 -29.68 -16.47
C GLY A 200 3.33 -28.78 -17.65
N ILE A 201 2.17 -28.10 -17.58
CA ILE A 201 1.76 -27.06 -18.54
C ILE A 201 1.66 -25.68 -17.90
N THR A 202 1.92 -25.57 -16.60
CA THR A 202 1.69 -24.34 -15.83
C THR A 202 3.00 -23.58 -15.68
N VAL A 203 3.01 -22.35 -16.16
CA VAL A 203 4.02 -21.32 -15.85
C VAL A 203 3.56 -20.58 -14.61
N THR A 204 4.46 -20.38 -13.65
CA THR A 204 4.17 -19.63 -12.42
C THR A 204 5.22 -18.56 -12.20
N GLY A 205 4.80 -17.33 -11.93
CA GLY A 205 5.65 -16.26 -11.40
C GLY A 205 5.30 -15.94 -9.95
N ARG A 206 6.31 -15.62 -9.15
CA ARG A 206 6.18 -15.30 -7.72
C ARG A 206 6.94 -14.03 -7.38
N THR A 207 6.39 -13.24 -6.47
CA THR A 207 7.14 -12.19 -5.77
C THR A 207 6.67 -12.10 -4.32
N ASN A 208 7.62 -11.91 -3.40
CA ASN A 208 7.31 -11.83 -1.96
C ASN A 208 6.54 -10.56 -1.60
N SER A 209 6.76 -9.47 -2.34
CA SER A 209 6.19 -8.17 -2.06
C SER A 209 6.06 -7.32 -3.33
N MET A 210 4.91 -6.66 -3.49
CA MET A 210 4.67 -5.70 -4.56
C MET A 210 4.07 -4.43 -3.96
N SER A 211 4.84 -3.34 -3.99
CA SER A 211 4.40 -2.02 -3.49
C SER A 211 3.19 -1.50 -4.26
N PRO A 212 2.47 -0.50 -3.74
CA PRO A 212 1.48 0.26 -4.51
C PRO A 212 2.09 0.76 -5.83
N ASN A 213 1.34 0.65 -6.92
CA ASN A 213 1.77 0.90 -8.31
C ASN A 213 2.96 0.06 -8.78
N GLY A 214 3.38 -0.96 -8.02
CA GLY A 214 4.40 -1.91 -8.44
C GLY A 214 3.91 -2.78 -9.58
N THR A 215 4.83 -3.15 -10.46
CA THR A 215 4.56 -4.03 -11.60
C THR A 215 5.59 -5.15 -11.69
N ILE A 216 5.13 -6.32 -12.11
CA ILE A 216 5.99 -7.43 -12.51
C ILE A 216 5.55 -7.94 -13.88
N ALA A 217 6.51 -8.26 -14.72
CA ALA A 217 6.31 -8.83 -16.04
C ALA A 217 6.94 -10.22 -16.07
N LEU A 218 6.16 -11.19 -16.50
CA LEU A 218 6.55 -12.58 -16.66
C LEU A 218 6.52 -12.89 -18.16
N VAL A 219 7.69 -13.15 -18.74
CA VAL A 219 7.84 -13.41 -20.17
C VAL A 219 8.30 -14.84 -20.37
N PHE A 220 7.69 -15.53 -21.34
CA PHE A 220 8.14 -16.85 -21.76
C PHE A 220 7.83 -17.06 -23.23
N ASN A 221 8.51 -18.00 -23.87
CA ASN A 221 8.25 -18.37 -25.26
C ASN A 221 7.57 -19.74 -25.33
N ALA A 222 6.69 -19.91 -26.30
CA ALA A 222 6.11 -21.20 -26.65
C ALA A 222 6.18 -21.42 -28.16
N ARG A 223 6.27 -22.68 -28.57
CA ARG A 223 6.27 -23.13 -29.96
C ARG A 223 4.88 -23.60 -30.36
N VAL A 224 4.40 -23.20 -31.53
CA VAL A 224 3.16 -23.74 -32.12
C VAL A 224 3.40 -25.17 -32.58
N ASN A 225 2.52 -26.09 -32.18
CA ASN A 225 2.57 -27.51 -32.54
C ASN A 225 2.09 -27.77 -33.97
#